data_AF-A0A538EPX2-F1
#
_entry.id   AF-A0A538EPX2-F1
#
_cell.length_a   1.000
_cell.length_b   1.000
_cell.length_c   1.000
_cell.angle_alpha   90.00
_cell.angle_beta   90.00
_cell.angle_gamma   90.00
#
_symmetry.space_group_name_H-M   'P 1'
#
loop_
_entity.id
_entity.type
_entity.pdbx_description
1 polymer ?
#
loop_
_entity_poly.entity_id
_entity_poly.type
_entity_poly.pdbx_seq_one_letter_code
_entity_poly.pdbx_strand_id
1 'polypeptide(L)' 'MATHGIQAAELTDEDLYRELASLHRTRLDTLRHAPDPALAMHLTRTAELEAEYLRRRPDREVNLDRLTT' A
#
# COMPACT_ATOMS: atom_id res chain seq x y z
N MET A 1 -1.12 16.02 10.88
CA MET A 1 -2.07 16.12 9.75
C MET A 1 -2.38 14.71 9.30
N ALA A 2 -3.56 14.19 9.64
CA ALA A 2 -3.97 12.86 9.22
C ALA A 2 -4.26 12.87 7.71
N THR A 3 -3.42 12.18 6.95
CA THR A 3 -3.68 11.78 5.57
C THR A 3 -5.02 11.06 5.55
N HIS A 4 -5.94 11.52 4.70
CA HIS A 4 -7.36 11.14 4.72
C HIS A 4 -7.55 9.62 4.58
N GLY A 5 -8.05 8.97 5.64
CA GLY A 5 -8.38 7.54 5.66
C GLY A 5 -8.40 7.00 7.09
N ILE A 6 -9.12 5.89 7.29
CA ILE A 6 -9.01 5.07 8.52
C ILE A 6 -7.54 4.64 8.66
N GLN A 7 -7.01 4.64 9.89
CA GLN A 7 -5.63 4.22 10.14
C GLN A 7 -5.43 2.79 9.62
N ALA A 8 -4.28 2.50 9.02
CA ALA A 8 -4.02 1.17 8.44
C ALA A 8 -4.25 0.04 9.47
N ALA A 9 -3.83 0.27 10.72
CA ALA A 9 -4.02 -0.64 11.85
C ALA A 9 -5.50 -0.91 12.21
N GLU A 10 -6.40 0.00 11.87
CA GLU A 10 -7.84 -0.10 12.16
C GLU A 10 -8.64 -0.74 11.01
N LEU A 11 -8.03 -0.98 9.85
CA LEU A 11 -8.70 -1.64 8.73
C LEU A 11 -8.95 -3.12 9.01
N THR A 12 -10.06 -3.64 8.50
CA THR A 12 -10.23 -5.10 8.38
C THR A 12 -9.27 -5.65 7.31
N ASP A 13 -9.00 -6.96 7.31
CA ASP A 13 -8.16 -7.59 6.28
C ASP A 13 -8.73 -7.33 4.87
N GLU A 14 -10.05 -7.46 4.70
CA GLU A 14 -10.73 -7.20 3.42
C GLU A 14 -10.58 -5.75 2.96
N ASP A 15 -10.69 -4.79 3.89
CA ASP A 15 -10.51 -3.38 3.57
C ASP A 15 -9.06 -3.06 3.20
N LEU A 16 -8.11 -3.65 3.92
CA LEU A 16 -6.68 -3.51 3.64
C LEU A 16 -6.35 -4.01 2.22
N TYR A 17 -6.80 -5.22 1.86
CA TYR A 17 -6.56 -5.77 0.53
C TYR A 17 -7.24 -4.95 -0.58
N ARG A 18 -8.49 -4.52 -0.36
CA ARG A 18 -9.21 -3.68 -1.32
C ARG A 18 -8.48 -2.36 -1.57
N GLU A 19 -7.98 -1.74 -0.51
CA GLU A 19 -7.30 -0.46 -0.62
C GLU A 19 -5.93 -0.58 -1.28
N LEU A 20 -5.12 -1.59 -0.91
CA LEU A 20 -3.86 -1.92 -1.59
C LEU A 20 -4.07 -2.14 -3.09
N ALA A 21 -5.09 -2.94 -3.47
CA ALA A 21 -5.42 -3.19 -4.87
C ALA A 21 -5.80 -1.90 -5.61
N SER A 22 -6.53 -0.99 -4.96
CA SER A 22 -6.90 0.30 -5.53
C SER A 22 -5.68 1.20 -5.79
N LEU A 23 -4.76 1.29 -4.81
CA LEU A 23 -3.54 2.09 -4.95
C LEU A 23 -2.62 1.53 -6.04
N HIS A 24 -2.39 0.21 -6.07
CA HIS A 24 -1.56 -0.40 -7.10
C HIS A 24 -2.13 -0.21 -8.50
N ARG A 25 -3.47 -0.24 -8.67
CA ARG A 25 -4.12 0.02 -9.96
C ARG A 25 -3.83 1.41 -10.51
N THR A 26 -3.74 2.44 -9.65
CA THR A 26 -3.54 3.84 -10.07
C THR A 26 -2.11 4.34 -9.91
N ARG A 27 -1.18 3.48 -9.46
CA ARG A 27 0.19 3.88 -9.06
C ARG A 27 0.97 4.55 -10.19
N LEU A 28 0.96 3.97 -11.38
CA LEU A 28 1.74 4.48 -12.51
C LEU A 28 1.15 5.80 -13.04
N ASP A 29 -0.17 5.90 -13.11
CA ASP A 29 -0.86 7.12 -13.53
C ASP A 29 -0.59 8.26 -12.54
N THR A 30 -0.75 7.99 -11.24
CA THR A 30 -0.45 8.94 -10.16
C THR A 30 1.01 9.39 -10.20
N LEU A 31 1.95 8.48 -10.44
CA LEU A 31 3.38 8.81 -10.53
C LEU A 31 3.69 9.77 -11.68
N ARG A 32 3.03 9.59 -12.83
CA ARG A 32 3.34 10.34 -14.06
C ARG A 32 2.62 11.68 -14.13
N HIS A 33 1.45 11.78 -13.51
CA HIS A 33 0.48 12.82 -13.86
C HIS A 33 -0.14 13.56 -12.66
N ALA A 34 -0.02 13.05 -11.43
CA ALA A 34 -0.60 13.72 -10.28
C ALA A 34 0.25 14.92 -9.84
N PRO A 35 -0.37 15.99 -9.29
CA PRO A 35 0.36 17.04 -8.60
C PRO A 35 1.18 16.51 -7.42
N ASP A 36 2.29 17.17 -7.09
CA ASP A 36 3.19 16.75 -6.01
C ASP A 36 2.49 16.40 -4.68
N PRO A 37 1.49 17.17 -4.19
CA PRO A 37 0.80 16.81 -2.95
C PRO A 37 0.02 15.49 -3.05
N ALA A 38 -0.61 15.22 -4.20
CA ALA A 38 -1.35 13.99 -4.43
C ALA A 38 -0.41 12.78 -4.55
N LEU A 39 0.74 12.96 -5.22
CA LEU A 39 1.78 11.94 -5.26
C LEU A 39 2.32 11.64 -3.86
N ALA A 40 2.63 12.68 -3.06
CA ALA A 40 3.12 12.51 -1.69
C ALA A 40 2.12 11.73 -0.82
N MET A 41 0.82 12.06 -0.89
CA MET A 41 -0.22 11.33 -0.18
C MET A 41 -0.29 9.86 -0.64
N HIS A 42 -0.22 9.60 -1.94
CA HIS A 42 -0.27 8.25 -2.49
C HIS A 42 0.93 7.40 -2.04
N LEU A 43 2.13 7.98 -2.01
CA LEU A 43 3.34 7.32 -1.52
C LEU A 43 3.23 6.97 -0.03
N THR A 44 2.85 7.94 0.80
CA THR A 44 2.67 7.72 2.24
C THR A 44 1.64 6.63 2.51
N ARG A 45 0.46 6.71 1.85
CA ARG A 45 -0.60 5.73 2.08
C ARG A 45 -0.22 4.32 1.61
N THR A 46 0.49 4.22 0.49
CA THR A 46 1.02 2.92 0.01
C THR A 46 1.95 2.31 1.06
N ALA A 47 2.90 3.09 1.58
CA ALA A 47 3.84 2.61 2.59
C ALA A 47 3.15 2.18 3.90
N GLU A 48 2.16 2.94 4.37
CA GLU A 48 1.38 2.60 5.57
C GLU A 48 0.66 1.25 5.43
N LEU A 49 -0.01 1.02 4.30
CA LEU A 49 -0.76 -0.22 4.07
C LEU A 49 0.16 -1.42 3.84
N GLU A 50 1.28 -1.23 3.14
CA GLU A 50 2.27 -2.29 2.93
C GLU A 50 2.94 -2.71 4.25
N ALA A 51 3.27 -1.73 5.10
CA ALA A 51 3.80 -2.00 6.44
C ALA A 51 2.80 -2.78 7.30
N GLU A 52 1.52 -2.41 7.23
CA GLU A 52 0.46 -3.12 7.94
C GLU A 52 0.26 -4.55 7.42
N TYR A 53 0.26 -4.74 6.09
CA TYR A 53 0.20 -6.06 5.48
C TYR A 53 1.35 -6.96 5.97
N LEU A 54 2.58 -6.43 5.95
CA LEU A 54 3.77 -7.11 6.46
C LEU A 54 3.65 -7.49 7.95
N ARG A 55 3.12 -6.57 8.76
CA ARG A 55 2.92 -6.80 10.20
C ARG A 55 1.90 -7.92 10.45
N ARG A 56 0.81 -7.99 9.66
CA ARG A 56 -0.22 -9.05 9.76
C ARG A 56 0.23 -10.38 9.18
N ARG A 57 1.15 -10.35 8.20
CA ARG A 57 1.60 -11.52 7.43
C ARG A 57 3.13 -11.65 7.49
N PRO A 58 3.72 -11.91 8.67
CA PRO A 58 5.18 -12.11 8.78
C PRO A 58 5.65 -13.31 7.93
N ASP A 59 4.80 -14.35 7.81
CA ASP A 59 5.04 -15.54 7.00
C ASP A 59 4.36 -15.47 5.62
N ARG A 60 4.30 -14.27 5.02
CA ARG A 60 3.68 -14.10 3.68
C ARG A 60 4.32 -15.03 2.65
N GLU A 61 3.54 -15.41 1.65
CA GLU A 61 4.02 -16.21 0.54
C GLU A 61 5.11 -15.47 -0.25
N VAL A 62 6.35 -15.86 -0.02
CA VAL A 62 7.48 -15.43 -0.83
C VAL A 62 7.67 -16.48 -1.92
N ASN A 63 7.54 -16.06 -3.19
CA ASN A 63 7.86 -16.94 -4.30
C ASN A 63 9.38 -17.21 -4.31
N LEU A 64 9.75 -18.44 -3.98
CA LEU A 64 11.15 -18.89 -3.87
C LEU A 64 11.89 -18.82 -5.21
N ASP A 65 11.20 -18.95 -6.34
CA ASP A 65 11.81 -18.83 -7.68
C ASP A 65 12.33 -17.40 -7.94
N ARG A 66 11.87 -16.41 -7.16
CA ARG A 66 12.36 -15.02 -7.23
C ARG A 66 13.52 -14.72 -6.29
N LEU A 67 13.96 -15.69 -5.49
CA LEU A 67 15.06 -15.56 -4.52
C LEU A 67 16.41 -16.03 -5.09
N THR A 68 16.61 -16.00 -6.41
CA THR A 68 17.86 -16.43 -7.03
C THR A 68 19.06 -15.67 -6.42
N THR A 69 19.93 -16.42 -5.75
CA THR A 69 21.22 -15.98 -5.17
C THR A 69 22.24 -15.65 -6.25
#